data_AF-A0A061F0P0-F1
#
_entry.id   AF-A0A061F0P0-F1
#
_cell.length_a   1.000
_cell.length_b   1.000
_cell.length_c   1.000
_cell.angle_alpha   90.00
_cell.angle_beta   90.00
_cell.angle_gamma   90.00
#
_symmetry.space_group_name_H-M   'P 1'
#
loop_
_entity.id
_entity.type
_entity.pdbx_description
1 polymer ?
#
loop_
_entity_poly.entity_id
_entity_poly.type
_entity_poly.pdbx_seq_one_letter_code
_entity_poly.pdbx_strand_id
1 'polypeptide(L)' 'MKNIQVSTIFMLLLLLFAAGKEVTAMGLPGKTCASTIKLAGCKNDNCLKLCKQTHGESIYVKGACFGDGCLCLHLC' A
#
# COMPACT_ATOMS: atom_id res chain seq x y z
N MET A 1 -9.00 -17.89 46.75
CA MET A 1 -8.12 -16.92 46.08
C MET A 1 -7.57 -17.57 44.81
N LYS A 2 -8.30 -17.49 43.69
CA LYS A 2 -7.90 -18.08 42.41
C LYS A 2 -8.81 -17.48 41.33
N ASN A 3 -8.22 -16.89 40.29
CA ASN A 3 -8.80 -16.57 38.96
C ASN A 3 -8.69 -15.15 38.41
N ILE A 4 -8.31 -14.13 39.19
CA ILE A 4 -8.28 -12.76 38.61
C ILE A 4 -7.06 -12.52 37.71
N GLN A 5 -5.91 -13.14 38.01
CA GLN A 5 -4.69 -12.97 37.18
C GLN A 5 -4.74 -13.66 35.81
N VAL A 6 -5.55 -14.71 35.65
CA VAL A 6 -5.63 -15.43 34.36
C VAL A 6 -6.31 -14.55 33.30
N SER A 7 -7.28 -13.74 33.71
CA SER A 7 -8.04 -12.88 32.80
C SER A 7 -7.19 -11.72 32.24
N THR A 8 -6.31 -11.14 33.06
CA THR A 8 -5.44 -10.03 32.62
C THR A 8 -4.37 -10.50 31.64
N ILE A 9 -3.78 -11.67 31.89
CA ILE A 9 -2.78 -12.26 30.99
C ILE A 9 -3.43 -12.64 29.65
N PHE A 10 -4.65 -13.19 29.68
CA PHE A 10 -5.40 -13.54 28.48
C PHE A 10 -5.76 -12.31 27.63
N MET A 11 -6.15 -11.21 28.27
CA MET A 11 -6.41 -9.94 27.57
C MET A 11 -5.12 -9.32 26.99
N LEU A 12 -4.00 -9.41 27.70
CA LEU A 12 -2.70 -8.96 27.17
C LEU A 12 -2.28 -9.77 25.93
N LEU A 13 -2.44 -11.09 25.98
CA LEU A 13 -2.18 -11.99 24.85
C LEU A 13 -3.05 -11.60 23.64
N LEU A 14 -4.36 -11.40 23.82
CA LEU A 14 -5.26 -10.97 22.74
C LEU A 14 -4.83 -9.63 22.10
N LEU A 15 -4.37 -8.67 22.91
CA LEU A 15 -3.85 -7.39 22.40
C LEU A 15 -2.54 -7.57 21.60
N LEU A 16 -1.66 -8.48 22.02
CA LEU A 16 -0.43 -8.82 21.28
C LEU A 16 -0.75 -9.49 19.93
N PHE A 17 -1.75 -10.38 19.86
CA PHE A 17 -2.19 -10.98 18.60
C PHE A 17 -2.92 -9.97 17.68
N ALA A 18 -3.67 -9.02 18.25
CA ALA A 18 -4.32 -7.95 17.48
C ALA A 18 -3.33 -6.91 16.93
N ALA A 19 -2.25 -6.62 17.68
CA ALA A 19 -1.14 -5.78 17.22
C ALA A 19 -0.25 -6.48 16.17
N GLY A 20 -0.33 -7.81 16.07
CA GLY A 20 0.24 -8.62 15.00
C GLY A 20 -0.51 -8.57 13.68
N LYS A 21 -1.42 -7.60 13.48
CA LYS A 21 -1.77 -7.16 12.13
C LYS A 21 -0.63 -6.28 11.64
N GLU A 22 0.52 -6.91 11.47
CA GLU A 22 1.59 -6.39 10.66
C GLU A 22 0.89 -6.02 9.36
N VAL A 23 0.88 -4.72 9.04
CA VAL A 23 0.75 -4.30 7.67
C VAL A 23 1.93 -4.97 6.99
N THR A 24 1.70 -6.21 6.56
CA THR A 24 2.44 -6.82 5.50
C THR A 24 2.32 -5.75 4.44
N ALA A 25 3.38 -4.94 4.30
CA ALA A 25 3.70 -4.31 3.05
C ALA A 25 3.71 -5.52 2.13
N MET A 26 2.55 -5.82 1.53
CA MET A 26 2.35 -6.96 0.66
C MET A 26 3.51 -6.84 -0.29
N GLY A 27 4.50 -7.71 -0.11
CA GLY A 27 5.82 -7.51 -0.68
C GLY A 27 5.58 -7.26 -2.15
N LEU A 28 5.75 -6.02 -2.60
CA LEU A 28 5.66 -5.71 -4.01
C LEU A 28 6.68 -6.67 -4.62
N PRO A 29 6.28 -7.56 -5.54
CA PRO A 29 7.17 -8.61 -6.00
C PRO A 29 8.23 -7.93 -6.87
N GLY A 30 9.35 -7.56 -6.26
CA GLY A 30 10.43 -6.84 -6.93
C GLY A 30 10.63 -5.41 -6.43
N LYS A 31 11.58 -4.72 -7.07
CA LYS A 31 11.96 -3.36 -6.70
C LYS A 31 10.83 -2.42 -7.17
N THR A 32 10.36 -1.54 -6.30
CA THR A 32 9.39 -0.52 -6.73
C THR A 32 10.13 0.68 -7.33
N CYS A 33 9.77 1.05 -8.55
CA CYS A 33 10.24 2.26 -9.21
C CYS A 33 9.13 3.32 -9.22
N ALA A 34 9.54 4.58 -9.16
CA ALA A 34 8.67 5.73 -9.29
C ALA A 34 9.06 6.53 -10.54
N SER A 35 8.08 6.85 -11.38
CA SER A 35 8.27 7.67 -12.59
C SER A 35 7.21 8.76 -12.66
N THR A 36 7.58 9.97 -13.05
CA THR A 36 6.62 11.07 -13.21
C THR A 36 6.37 11.35 -14.69
N ILE A 37 5.11 11.43 -15.09
CA ILE A 37 4.67 11.78 -16.44
C ILE A 37 3.99 13.14 -16.39
N LYS A 38 4.38 14.09 -17.25
CA LYS A 38 3.69 15.38 -17.34
C LYS A 38 2.27 15.16 -17.85
N LEU A 39 1.27 15.62 -17.08
CA LEU A 39 -0.14 15.46 -17.43
C LEU A 39 -0.93 16.67 -16.92
N ALA A 40 -1.20 17.62 -17.82
CA ALA A 40 -2.03 18.79 -17.50
C ALA A 40 -3.47 18.37 -17.19
N GLY A 41 -4.08 18.97 -16.15
CA GLY A 41 -5.43 18.59 -15.72
C GLY A 41 -5.51 17.16 -15.21
N CYS A 42 -4.48 16.71 -14.49
CA CYS A 42 -4.37 15.35 -14.01
C CYS A 42 -5.62 14.94 -13.21
N LYS A 43 -6.19 13.78 -13.57
CA LYS A 43 -7.20 13.06 -12.80
C LYS A 43 -6.66 11.68 -12.45
N ASN A 44 -6.88 11.21 -11.23
CA ASN A 44 -6.30 9.96 -10.74
C ASN A 44 -6.65 8.76 -11.65
N ASP A 45 -7.88 8.66 -12.16
CA ASP A 45 -8.26 7.58 -13.08
C ASP A 45 -7.48 7.61 -14.40
N ASN A 46 -7.34 8.81 -14.98
CA ASN A 46 -6.56 9.01 -16.21
C ASN A 46 -5.07 8.74 -15.98
N CYS A 47 -4.56 9.17 -14.82
CA CYS A 47 -3.19 8.93 -14.40
C CYS A 47 -2.90 7.43 -14.22
N LEU A 48 -3.76 6.70 -13.49
CA LEU A 48 -3.63 5.25 -13.32
C LEU A 48 -3.69 4.52 -14.66
N LYS A 49 -4.62 4.91 -15.54
CA LYS A 49 -4.72 4.33 -16.89
C LYS A 49 -3.45 4.56 -17.70
N LEU A 50 -2.90 5.78 -17.65
CA LEU A 50 -1.64 6.12 -18.32
C LEU A 50 -0.47 5.31 -17.74
N CYS A 51 -0.35 5.20 -16.43
CA CYS A 51 0.69 4.39 -15.78
C CYS A 51 0.63 2.92 -16.20
N LYS A 52 -0.58 2.34 -16.28
CA LYS A 52 -0.77 0.97 -16.77
C LYS A 52 -0.44 0.81 -18.25
N GLN A 53 -0.71 1.82 -19.07
CA GLN A 53 -0.30 1.80 -20.48
C GLN A 53 1.22 1.88 -20.66
N THR A 54 1.91 2.65 -19.82
CA THR A 54 3.37 2.81 -19.90
C THR A 54 4.13 1.62 -19.31
N HIS A 55 3.70 1.08 -18.17
CA HIS A 55 4.43 0.07 -17.40
C HIS A 55 3.80 -1.33 -17.44
N GLY A 56 2.73 -1.50 -18.21
CA GLY A 56 1.96 -2.74 -18.33
C GLY A 56 0.76 -2.80 -17.39
N GLU A 57 -0.28 -3.53 -17.79
CA GLU A 57 -1.42 -3.79 -16.92
C GLU A 57 -1.04 -4.78 -15.82
N SER A 58 -0.81 -4.26 -14.63
CA SER A 58 -0.53 -5.04 -13.44
C SER A 58 -1.19 -4.41 -12.22
N ILE A 59 -1.54 -5.25 -11.24
CA ILE A 59 -2.10 -4.81 -9.95
C ILE A 59 -1.10 -3.97 -9.13
N TYR A 60 0.19 -4.13 -9.43
CA TYR A 60 1.29 -3.42 -8.79
C TYR A 60 1.55 -2.05 -9.41
N VAL A 61 0.93 -1.75 -10.55
CA VAL A 61 0.99 -0.41 -11.14
C VAL A 61 -0.06 0.48 -10.47
N LYS A 62 0.43 1.56 -9.85
CA LYS A 62 -0.39 2.63 -9.27
C LYS A 62 -0.11 3.93 -9.99
N GLY A 63 -1.10 4.80 -10.07
CA GLY A 63 -0.97 6.15 -10.60
C GLY A 63 -1.72 7.12 -9.70
N ALA A 64 -1.09 8.23 -9.35
CA ALA A 64 -1.70 9.31 -8.60
C ALA A 64 -1.24 10.67 -9.14
N CYS A 65 -2.14 11.64 -9.14
CA CYS A 65 -1.77 13.01 -9.51
C CYS A 65 -0.88 13.65 -8.44
N PHE A 66 0.22 14.25 -8.88
CA PHE A 66 1.16 14.95 -8.02
C PHE A 66 1.66 16.21 -8.74
N GLY A 67 1.28 17.39 -8.24
CA GLY A 67 1.51 18.66 -8.93
C GLY A 67 0.85 18.69 -10.31
N ASP A 68 1.57 19.19 -11.32
CA ASP A 68 1.16 19.22 -12.73
C ASP A 68 1.46 17.90 -13.49
N GLY A 69 1.58 16.80 -12.76
CA GLY A 69 2.00 15.51 -13.30
C GLY A 69 1.24 14.32 -12.70
N CYS A 70 1.50 13.18 -13.32
CA CYS A 70 1.04 11.87 -12.91
C CYS A 70 2.24 11.07 -12.38
N LEU A 71 2.21 10.73 -11.10
CA LEU A 71 3.20 9.87 -10.44
C LEU A 71 2.77 8.41 -10.61
N CYS A 72 3.60 7.62 -11.29
CA CYS A 72 3.42 6.19 -11.45
C CYS A 72 4.35 5.42 -10.51
N LEU A 73 3.80 4.45 -9.79
CA LEU A 73 4.54 3.44 -9.07
C LEU A 73 4.38 2.12 -9.82
N HIS A 74 5.48 1.43 -10.09
CA HIS A 74 5.47 0.15 -10.80
C HIS A 74 6.61 -0.75 -10.32
N LEU A 75 6.58 -2.02 -10.73
CA LEU A 75 7.69 -2.92 -10.52
C LEU A 75 8.78 -2.67 -11.56
N CYS A 76 10.01 -2.64 -11.10
CA CYS A 76 11.22 -2.87 -11.87
C CYS A 76 11.83 -4.21 -11.41
#